data_AF-A0A951SC56-F1
#
_entry.id   AF-A0A951SC56-F1
#
_cell.length_a   1.000
_cell.length_b   1.000
_cell.length_c   1.000
_cell.angle_alpha   90.00
_cell.angle_beta   90.00
_cell.angle_gamma   90.00
#
_symmetry.space_group_name_H-M   'P 1'
#
loop_
_entity.id
_entity.type
_entity.pdbx_description
1 polymer ?
#
loop_
_entity_poly.entity_id
_entity_poly.type
_entity_poly.pdbx_seq_one_letter_code
_entity_poly.pdbx_strand_id
1 'polypeptide(L)' 'MSIQITNEQYNELLLAGLKQIAHDAEQLGSGNITHRAAQIRANAMQLIAITEEVNTACENEKKHNK' A
#
# COMPACT_ATOMS: atom_id res chain seq x y z
N MET A 1 -7.33 -7.62 16.27
CA MET A 1 -7.05 -8.71 15.32
C MET A 1 -5.92 -8.24 14.43
N SER A 2 -4.73 -8.86 14.48
CA SER A 2 -3.69 -8.59 13.49
C SER A 2 -4.09 -9.27 12.19
N ILE A 3 -4.20 -8.51 11.11
CA ILE A 3 -4.41 -9.07 9.78
C ILE A 3 -3.12 -9.81 9.41
N GLN A 4 -3.19 -11.14 9.31
CA GLN A 4 -2.07 -11.95 8.80
C GLN A 4 -2.20 -11.99 7.28
N ILE A 5 -1.48 -11.10 6.60
CA ILE A 5 -1.41 -11.03 5.14
C ILE A 5 -0.23 -11.88 4.66
N THR A 6 -0.45 -12.77 3.69
CA THR A 6 0.62 -13.53 3.06
C THR A 6 1.45 -12.65 2.13
N ASN A 7 2.67 -13.09 1.76
CA ASN A 7 3.51 -12.39 0.79
C ASN A 7 2.81 -12.19 -0.58
N GLU A 8 1.97 -13.15 -0.99
CA GLU A 8 1.17 -13.02 -2.22
C GLU A 8 0.08 -11.96 -2.07
N GLN A 9 -0.67 -11.96 -0.96
CA GLN A 9 -1.68 -10.94 -0.68
C GLN A 9 -1.06 -9.54 -0.57
N TYR A 10 0.12 -9.44 0.04
CA TYR A 10 0.91 -8.21 0.08
C TYR A 10 1.24 -7.69 -1.32
N ASN A 11 1.77 -8.56 -2.19
CA ASN A 11 2.13 -8.19 -3.56
C ASN A 11 0.89 -7.77 -4.38
N GLU A 12 -0.24 -8.45 -4.19
CA GLU A 12 -1.52 -8.08 -4.85
C GLU A 12 -2.03 -6.71 -4.39
N LEU A 13 -2.02 -6.45 -3.08
CA LEU A 13 -2.44 -5.16 -2.51
C LEU A 13 -1.49 -4.03 -2.93
N LEU A 14 -0.18 -4.30 -2.92
CA LEU A 14 0.84 -3.36 -3.39
C LEU A 14 0.62 -3.00 -4.86
N LEU A 15 0.45 -4.01 -5.72
CA LEU A 15 0.23 -3.82 -7.14
C LEU A 15 -1.06 -3.06 -7.42
N ALA A 16 -2.15 -3.36 -6.70
CA ALA A 16 -3.42 -2.67 -6.83
C ALA A 16 -3.30 -1.18 -6.46
N GLY A 17 -2.66 -0.87 -5.33
CA GLY A 17 -2.43 0.51 -4.88
C GLY A 17 -1.56 1.30 -5.87
N LEU A 18 -0.49 0.69 -6.39
CA LEU A 18 0.38 1.33 -7.39
C LEU A 18 -0.35 1.62 -8.70
N LYS A 19 -1.17 0.67 -9.19
CA LYS A 19 -2.00 0.88 -10.40
C LYS A 19 -2.98 2.03 -10.20
N GLN A 20 -3.57 2.15 -9.01
CA GLN A 20 -4.54 3.21 -8.73
C GLN A 20 -3.87 4.58 -8.62
N ILE A 21 -2.67 4.68 -8.01
CA ILE A 21 -1.86 5.90 -8.01
C ILE A 21 -1.50 6.33 -9.44
N ALA A 22 -1.07 5.39 -10.28
CA ALA A 22 -0.74 5.68 -11.68
C ALA A 22 -1.96 6.20 -12.45
N HIS A 23 -3.12 5.55 -12.30
CA HIS A 23 -4.36 5.98 -12.93
C HIS A 23 -4.82 7.37 -12.45
N ASP A 24 -4.80 7.61 -11.14
CA ASP A 24 -5.18 8.92 -10.58
C ASP A 24 -4.21 10.03 -11.04
N ALA A 25 -2.93 9.71 -11.22
CA ALA A 25 -1.92 10.63 -11.72
C ALA A 25 -2.09 10.97 -13.21
N GLU A 26 -2.41 9.99 -14.07
CA GLU A 26 -2.73 10.21 -15.48
C GLU A 26 -3.94 11.15 -15.67
N GLN A 27 -4.90 11.08 -14.75
CA GLN A 27 -6.12 11.91 -14.76
C GLN A 27 -5.90 13.33 -14.20
N LEU A 28 -4.71 13.66 -13.68
CA LEU A 28 -4.40 15.02 -13.19
C LEU A 28 -4.45 16.07 -14.29
N GLY A 29 -4.30 15.68 -15.56
CA GLY A 29 -4.42 16.59 -16.71
C GLY A 29 -5.85 16.98 -17.09
N SER A 30 -6.88 16.30 -16.55
CA SER A 30 -8.27 16.42 -17.03
C SER A 30 -9.32 16.63 -15.94
N GLY A 31 -8.95 16.75 -14.66
CA GLY A 31 -9.90 16.80 -13.53
C GLY A 31 -9.52 17.74 -12.37
N ASN A 32 -10.32 17.71 -11.29
CA ASN A 32 -10.07 18.49 -10.07
C ASN A 32 -8.80 17.98 -9.36
N ILE A 33 -7.69 18.68 -9.63
CA ILE A 33 -6.33 18.36 -9.16
C ILE A 33 -6.28 18.13 -7.64
N THR A 34 -7.00 18.93 -6.86
CA THR A 34 -7.00 18.82 -5.39
C THR A 34 -7.62 17.51 -4.92
N HIS A 35 -8.73 17.08 -5.53
CA HIS A 35 -9.39 15.81 -5.18
C HIS A 35 -8.50 14.61 -5.54
N ARG A 36 -7.87 14.64 -6.70
CA ARG A 36 -6.99 13.55 -7.18
C ARG A 36 -5.70 13.46 -6.36
N ALA A 37 -5.10 14.60 -6.01
CA ALA A 37 -3.95 14.63 -5.11
C ALA A 37 -4.27 14.04 -3.72
N ALA A 38 -5.51 14.21 -3.23
CA ALA A 38 -5.96 13.58 -1.98
C ALA A 38 -6.08 12.05 -2.11
N GLN A 39 -6.58 11.53 -3.24
CA GLN A 39 -6.69 10.10 -3.51
C GLN A 39 -5.31 9.42 -3.62
N ILE A 40 -4.39 10.03 -4.37
CA ILE A 40 -3.00 9.55 -4.47
C ILE A 40 -2.36 9.47 -3.08
N ARG A 41 -2.55 10.51 -2.26
CA ARG A 41 -2.02 10.54 -0.90
C ARG A 41 -2.63 9.44 -0.02
N ALA A 42 -3.94 9.22 -0.10
CA ALA A 42 -4.62 8.16 0.65
C ALA A 42 -4.10 6.76 0.26
N ASN A 43 -3.96 6.49 -1.03
CA ASN A 43 -3.42 5.21 -1.52
C ASN A 43 -1.96 5.01 -1.06
N ALA A 44 -1.13 6.06 -1.13
CA ALA A 44 0.25 5.99 -0.66
C ALA A 44 0.35 5.69 0.86
N MET A 45 -0.52 6.29 1.68
CA MET A 45 -0.57 6.01 3.12
C MET A 45 -0.99 4.57 3.42
N GLN A 46 -1.94 4.02 2.66
CA GLN A 46 -2.35 2.61 2.80
C GLN A 46 -1.20 1.66 2.46
N LEU A 47 -0.44 1.92 1.39
CA LEU A 47 0.71 1.12 1.00
C LEU A 47 1.83 1.14 2.05
N ILE A 48 2.08 2.29 2.68
CA ILE A 48 3.05 2.41 3.77
C ILE A 48 2.61 1.54 4.97
N ALA A 49 1.36 1.63 5.40
CA ALA A 49 0.84 0.82 6.50
C ALA A 49 0.96 -0.70 6.23
N ILE A 50 0.60 -1.14 5.03
CA ILE A 50 0.73 -2.54 4.60
C ILE A 50 2.21 -2.99 4.63
N THR A 51 3.13 -2.12 4.20
CA THR A 51 4.58 -2.40 4.20
C THR A 51 5.14 -2.53 5.62
N GLU A 52 4.71 -1.64 6.52
CA GLU A 52 5.10 -1.67 7.94
C GLU A 52 4.58 -2.92 8.66
N GLU A 53 3.33 -3.33 8.38
CA GLU A 53 2.74 -4.54 8.93
C GLU A 53 3.53 -5.80 8.50
N VAL A 54 3.83 -5.92 7.21
CA VAL A 54 4.61 -7.06 6.69
C VAL A 54 6.05 -7.06 7.22
N ASN A 55 6.70 -5.90 7.28
CA ASN A 55 8.04 -5.80 7.85
C ASN A 55 8.07 -6.22 9.33
N THR A 56 7.05 -5.77 10.10
CA THR A 56 6.91 -6.16 11.51
C THR A 56 6.66 -7.66 11.67
N ALA A 57 5.82 -8.26 10.82
CA ALA A 57 5.61 -9.70 10.82
C ALA A 57 6.90 -10.47 10.53
N CYS A 58 7.65 -10.07 9.49
CA CYS A 58 8.92 -10.68 9.11
C CYS A 58 9.98 -10.60 10.23
N GLU A 59 10.10 -9.45 10.89
CA GLU A 59 11.04 -9.28 12.01
C GLU A 59 10.65 -10.13 13.25
N ASN A 60 9.36 -10.34 13.48
CA ASN A 60 8.88 -11.19 14.56
C ASN A 60 9.11 -12.69 14.29
N GLU A 61 9.01 -13.13 13.03
CA GLU A 61 9.36 -14.49 12.62
C GLU A 61 10.85 -14.78 12.79
N LYS A 62 11.73 -13.84 12.42
CA LYS A 62 13.19 -13.99 12.62
C LYS A 62 13.60 -14.12 14.08
N LYS A 63 12.87 -13.50 15.01
CA LYS A 63 13.15 -13.57 16.46
C LYS A 63 12.70 -14.89 17.10
N HIS A 64 11.67 -15.54 16.56
CA HIS A 64 11.17 -16.82 17.07
C HIS A 64 11.95 -18.04 16.58
N ASN A 65 12.77 -17.89 15.54
CA ASN A 65 13.57 -18.96 14.94
C ASN A 65 15.04 -18.98 15.40
N LYS A 66 15.34 -18.32 16.53
CA LYS A 66 16.68 -18.15 17.12
C LYS A 66 16.70 -18.69 18.54
#